data_AF-A0A2T5DCJ8-F1
#
_entry.id   AF-A0A2T5DCJ8-F1
#
_cell.length_a   1.000
_cell.length_b   1.000
_cell.length_c   1.000
_cell.angle_alpha   90.00
_cell.angle_beta   90.00
_cell.angle_gamma   90.00
#
_symmetry.space_group_name_H-M   'P 1'
#
loop_
_entity.id
_entity.type
_entity.pdbx_description
1 polymer ?
#
loop_
_entity_poly.entity_id
_entity_poly.type
_entity_poly.pdbx_seq_one_letter_code
_entity_poly.pdbx_strand_id
1 'polypeptide(L)'
;METNKTKERLSINLDSELKKEVGSLLSDLGLDYTTAITIYFKQIAKKKKIPFELSTTSYYTIDEVAGQDWRNKVAEIKDEWE
;
A
#
# COMPACT_ATOMS: atom_id res chain seq x y z
N MET A 1 8.22 -29.82 21.94
CA MET A 1 7.57 -30.35 20.73
C MET A 1 7.78 -29.32 19.62
N GLU A 2 8.72 -29.55 18.71
CA GLU A 2 8.79 -28.77 17.47
C GLU A 2 7.59 -29.14 16.61
N THR A 3 6.69 -28.18 16.39
CA THR A 3 5.60 -28.36 15.44
C THR A 3 6.18 -28.33 14.04
N ASN A 4 6.24 -29.48 13.37
CA ASN A 4 6.60 -29.56 11.96
C ASN A 4 5.56 -28.76 11.17
N LYS A 5 5.97 -27.62 10.60
CA LYS A 5 5.03 -26.70 9.96
C LYS A 5 4.69 -27.22 8.57
N THR A 6 3.49 -27.79 8.42
CA THR A 6 2.98 -28.21 7.11
C THR A 6 2.90 -27.02 6.16
N LYS A 7 3.50 -27.15 4.97
CA LYS A 7 3.38 -26.16 3.89
C LYS A 7 2.20 -26.56 3.01
N GLU A 8 1.26 -25.64 2.83
CA GLU A 8 0.13 -25.82 1.92
C GLU A 8 0.37 -25.04 0.61
N ARG A 9 -0.14 -25.57 -0.51
CA ARG A 9 -0.02 -24.94 -1.83
C ARG A 9 -1.14 -23.91 -2.02
N LEU A 10 -0.77 -22.68 -2.35
CA LEU A 10 -1.69 -21.62 -2.75
C LEU A 10 -1.67 -21.46 -4.27
N SER A 11 -2.84 -21.53 -4.92
CA SER A 11 -3.00 -21.28 -6.36
C SER A 11 -3.72 -19.95 -6.57
N ILE A 12 -3.13 -19.05 -7.34
CA ILE A 12 -3.64 -17.69 -7.57
C ILE A 12 -3.69 -17.47 -9.08
N ASN A 13 -4.82 -16.94 -9.56
CA ASN A 13 -4.95 -16.44 -10.93
C ASN A 13 -4.61 -14.96 -10.92
N LEU A 14 -3.72 -14.55 -11.83
CA LEU A 14 -3.27 -13.17 -11.99
C LEU A 14 -3.28 -12.83 -13.47
N ASP A 15 -3.54 -11.56 -13.78
CA ASP A 15 -3.34 -11.05 -15.12
C ASP A 15 -1.89 -11.27 -15.59
N SER A 16 -1.73 -11.56 -16.88
CA SER A 16 -0.44 -11.95 -17.45
C SER A 16 0.55 -10.81 -17.55
N GLU A 17 0.07 -9.58 -17.77
CA GLU A 17 0.89 -8.38 -17.84
C GLU A 17 1.32 -7.97 -16.43
N LEU A 18 0.37 -7.94 -15.49
CA LEU A 18 0.64 -7.66 -14.08
C LEU A 18 1.67 -8.63 -13.49
N LYS A 19 1.57 -9.93 -13.83
CA LYS A 19 2.57 -10.93 -13.42
C LYS A 19 3.96 -10.56 -13.91
N LYS A 20 4.12 -10.18 -15.19
CA LYS A 20 5.42 -9.82 -15.75
C LYS A 20 6.00 -8.57 -15.08
N GLU A 21 5.19 -7.54 -14.93
CA GLU A 21 5.58 -6.27 -14.31
C GLU A 21 6.08 -6.49 -12.87
N VAL A 22 5.26 -7.12 -12.03
CA VAL A 22 5.63 -7.41 -10.64
C VAL A 22 6.87 -8.33 -10.58
N GLY A 23 7.00 -9.28 -11.50
CA GLY A 23 8.16 -10.15 -11.58
C GLY A 23 9.48 -9.41 -11.80
N SER A 24 9.48 -8.43 -12.71
CA SER A 24 10.67 -7.59 -12.95
C SER A 24 11.02 -6.79 -11.70
N LEU A 25 10.02 -6.10 -11.11
CA LEU A 25 10.21 -5.28 -9.91
C LEU A 25 10.72 -6.10 -8.72
N LEU A 26 10.17 -7.28 -8.48
CA LEU A 26 10.65 -8.16 -7.41
C LEU A 26 12.07 -8.66 -7.68
N SER A 27 12.41 -8.95 -8.93
CA SER A 27 13.76 -9.37 -9.31
C SER A 27 14.79 -8.28 -9.06
N ASP A 28 14.46 -7.02 -9.37
CA ASP A 28 15.31 -5.85 -9.09
C ASP A 28 15.54 -5.66 -7.58
N LEU A 29 14.55 -6.05 -6.76
CA LEU A 29 14.64 -6.05 -5.31
C LEU A 29 15.30 -7.31 -4.72
N GLY A 30 15.69 -8.29 -5.55
CA GLY A 30 16.24 -9.57 -5.10
C GLY A 30 15.24 -10.47 -4.37
N LEU A 31 13.94 -10.33 -4.68
CA LEU A 31 12.84 -11.06 -4.07
C LEU A 31 12.17 -12.01 -5.06
N ASP A 32 11.65 -13.13 -4.55
CA ASP A 32 10.73 -13.99 -5.30
C ASP A 32 9.27 -13.71 -4.90
N TYR A 33 8.33 -14.19 -5.72
CA TYR A 33 6.90 -14.06 -5.44
C TYR A 33 6.51 -14.68 -4.10
N THR A 34 7.10 -15.83 -3.74
CA THR A 34 6.78 -16.52 -2.49
C THR A 34 7.13 -15.65 -1.30
N THR A 35 8.30 -14.99 -1.32
CA THR A 35 8.75 -14.09 -0.26
C THR A 35 7.84 -12.86 -0.18
N ALA A 36 7.53 -12.23 -1.32
CA ALA A 36 6.63 -11.07 -1.35
C ALA A 36 5.25 -11.39 -0.76
N ILE A 37 4.62 -12.49 -1.20
CA ILE A 37 3.32 -12.96 -0.69
C ILE A 37 3.41 -13.35 0.79
N THR A 38 4.52 -13.97 1.22
CA THR A 38 4.73 -14.32 2.63
C THR A 38 4.81 -13.09 3.51
N ILE A 39 5.52 -12.05 3.07
CA ILE A 39 5.60 -10.75 3.79
C ILE A 39 4.20 -10.15 3.90
N TYR A 40 3.46 -10.12 2.79
CA TYR A 40 2.09 -9.63 2.76
C TYR A 40 1.19 -10.34 3.79
N PHE A 41 1.16 -11.67 3.79
CA PHE A 41 0.34 -12.42 4.76
C PHE A 41 0.82 -12.28 6.20
N LYS A 42 2.13 -12.20 6.45
CA LYS A 42 2.66 -11.93 7.80
C LYS A 42 2.18 -10.58 8.32
N GLN A 43 2.14 -9.56 7.45
CA GLN A 43 1.65 -8.23 7.82
C GLN A 43 0.15 -8.26 8.17
N ILE A 44 -0.67 -8.97 7.38
CA ILE A 44 -2.09 -9.18 7.69
C ILE A 44 -2.25 -9.91 9.03
N ALA A 45 -1.54 -11.02 9.21
CA ALA A 45 -1.65 -11.84 10.42
C ALA A 45 -1.28 -11.04 11.68
N LYS A 46 -0.24 -10.19 11.58
CA LYS A 46 0.26 -9.34 12.67
C LYS A 46 -0.65 -8.17 12.99
N LYS A 47 -1.14 -7.45 11.97
CA LYS A 47 -1.89 -6.19 12.15
C LYS A 47 -3.41 -6.35 12.09
N LYS A 48 -3.91 -7.54 11.75
CA LYS A 48 -5.34 -7.84 11.56
C LYS A 48 -6.05 -6.88 10.60
N LYS A 49 -5.32 -6.37 9.61
CA LYS A 49 -5.83 -5.49 8.55
C LYS A 49 -5.03 -5.67 7.26
N ILE A 50 -5.61 -5.25 6.14
CA ILE A 50 -4.90 -5.17 4.87
C ILE A 50 -3.73 -4.18 5.02
N PRO A 51 -2.51 -4.52 4.58
CA PRO A 51 -1.29 -3.75 4.82
C PRO A 51 -1.12 -2.58 3.84
N PHE A 52 -2.23 -2.04 3.35
CA PHE A 52 -2.34 -0.83 2.57
C PHE A 52 -3.74 -0.25 2.80
N GLU A 53 -3.90 1.04 2.56
CA GLU A 53 -5.19 1.71 2.70
C GLU A 53 -6.12 1.33 1.55
N LEU A 54 -7.36 0.98 1.86
CA LEU A 54 -8.39 0.72 0.88
C LEU A 54 -9.26 1.97 0.78
N SER A 55 -9.14 2.70 -0.34
CA SER A 55 -10.04 3.79 -0.65
C SER A 55 -10.85 3.48 -1.91
N THR A 56 -12.15 3.72 -1.84
CA THR A 56 -13.04 3.77 -3.01
C THR A 56 -13.25 5.21 -3.49
N THR A 57 -12.80 6.19 -2.71
CA THR A 57 -12.91 7.62 -3.01
C THR A 57 -11.56 8.11 -3.52
N SER A 58 -11.52 8.62 -4.75
CA SER A 58 -10.37 9.38 -5.22
C SER A 58 -10.22 10.60 -4.32
N TYR A 59 -9.30 10.55 -3.36
CA TYR A 59 -8.98 11.72 -2.56
C TYR A 59 -8.18 12.65 -3.46
N TYR A 60 -8.82 13.74 -3.86
CA TYR A 60 -8.08 14.87 -4.37
C TYR A 60 -7.14 15.34 -3.27
N THR A 61 -5.87 15.47 -3.58
CA THR A 61 -4.92 16.11 -2.69
C THR A 61 -5.37 17.55 -2.42
N ILE A 62 -5.02 18.11 -1.26
CA ILE A 62 -5.41 19.50 -0.93
C ILE A 62 -4.85 20.46 -2.00
N ASP A 63 -3.71 20.13 -2.61
CA ASP A 63 -3.14 20.88 -3.73
C ASP A 63 -4.00 20.81 -5.01
N GLU A 64 -4.71 19.70 -5.26
CA GLU A 64 -5.65 19.56 -6.38
C GLU A 64 -6.98 20.29 -6.14
N VAL A 65 -7.49 20.34 -4.90
CA VAL A 65 -8.78 20.99 -4.59
C VAL A 65 -8.65 22.48 -4.32
N ALA A 66 -7.64 22.88 -3.55
CA ALA A 66 -7.49 24.24 -3.05
C ALA A 66 -6.55 25.09 -3.90
N GLY A 67 -5.88 24.48 -4.90
CA GLY A 67 -4.82 25.10 -5.69
C GLY A 67 -3.55 25.33 -4.88
N GLN A 68 -2.42 25.43 -5.56
CA GLN A 68 -1.06 25.45 -4.99
C GLN A 68 -0.75 26.59 -4.00
N ASP A 69 -1.71 27.48 -3.75
CA ASP A 69 -1.56 28.74 -3.01
C ASP A 69 -2.45 28.82 -1.76
N TRP A 70 -3.13 27.72 -1.39
CA TRP A 70 -4.06 27.70 -0.25
C TRP A 70 -3.35 27.98 1.09
N ARG A 71 -2.09 27.54 1.22
CA ARG A 71 -1.28 27.78 2.43
C ARG A 71 -1.01 29.26 2.66
N ASN A 72 -0.76 30.02 1.59
CA ASN A 72 -0.46 31.45 1.69
C ASN A 72 -1.73 32.25 2.01
N LYS A 73 -2.88 31.85 1.46
CA LYS A 73 -4.17 32.47 1.76
C LYS A 73 -4.58 32.32 3.23
N VAL A 74 -4.31 31.18 3.86
CA VAL A 74 -4.60 30.99 5.29
C VAL A 74 -3.68 31.87 6.17
N ALA A 75 -2.43 32.09 5.74
CA ALA A 75 -1.51 32.96 6.47
C ALA A 75 -1.87 34.45 6.40
N GLU A 76 -2.65 34.89 5.40
CA GLU A 76 -3.16 36.26 5.27
C GLU A 76 -4.44 36.52 6.06
N ILE A 77 -5.12 35.47 6.54
CA ILE A 77 -6.26 35.63 7.44
C ILE A 77 -5.69 36.14 8.77
N LYS A 78 -5.90 37.44 9.05
CA LYS A 78 -5.62 38.01 10.36
C LYS A 78 -6.51 37.30 11.39
N ASP A 79 -5.88 36.78 12.42
CA ASP A 79 -6.55 36.14 13.55
C ASP A 79 -7.47 37.16 14.23
N GLU A 80 -8.77 37.08 13.95
CA GLU A 80 -9.82 37.83 14.65
C GLU A 80 -10.45 36.97 15.75
N TRP A 81 -9.62 36.35 16.58
CA TRP A 81 -10.08 35.74 17.83
C TRP A 81 -9.70 36.69 18.97
N GLU A 82 -10.69 37.45 19.44
CA GLU A 82 -10.66 38.11 20.76
C GLU A 82 -10.62 37.08 21.90
#